data_AF-A0A4Q5XJB2-F1
#
_entry.id   AF-A0A4Q5XJB2-F1
#
_cell.length_a   1.000
_cell.length_b   1.000
_cell.length_c   1.000
_cell.angle_alpha   90.00
_cell.angle_beta   90.00
_cell.angle_gamma   90.00
#
_symmetry.space_group_name_H-M   'P 1'
#
loop_
_entity.id
_entity.type
_entity.pdbx_description
1 polymer ?
#
loop_
_entity_poly.entity_id
_entity_poly.type
_entity_poly.pdbx_seq_one_letter_code
_entity_poly.pdbx_strand_id
1 'polypeptide(L)'
;MRLAPARTPLALAALLATLSCRNLDRFDTGMHGAYCGDLVSGPSFHDGFVPDESPALLRLAMTLDTKQLSTYSENKATLPGFLTSNDRATGLCAERGQALFENAPLRSLPQVDHDSIASMSFGEGHDQDFFAWVDSTCQGTMLAVVSLLRKGDVELRLFKPAPIPSEDADAAHRPGFALFYLHKNEEGCGF
;
A
#
# COMPACT_ATOMS: atom_id res chain seq x y z
N MET A 1 -11.86 2.56 -75.35
CA MET A 1 -11.40 1.44 -74.50
C MET A 1 -10.01 1.81 -73.99
N ARG A 2 -9.63 1.83 -72.71
CA ARG A 2 -10.27 1.68 -71.40
C ARG A 2 -9.34 2.46 -70.44
N LEU A 3 -9.90 3.31 -69.57
CA LEU A 3 -9.19 3.90 -68.43
C LEU A 3 -9.02 2.82 -67.35
N ALA A 4 -7.83 2.72 -66.76
CA ALA A 4 -7.58 1.90 -65.57
C ALA A 4 -7.12 2.79 -64.41
N PRO A 5 -7.84 2.81 -63.27
CA PRO A 5 -7.34 3.41 -62.04
C PRO A 5 -6.77 2.31 -61.14
N ALA A 6 -5.46 2.35 -60.85
CA ALA A 6 -4.88 1.47 -59.85
C ALA A 6 -4.89 2.18 -58.48
N ARG A 7 -5.67 1.59 -57.58
CA ARG A 7 -6.03 2.09 -56.25
C ARG A 7 -4.84 2.06 -55.29
N THR A 8 -4.69 3.15 -54.56
CA THR A 8 -3.89 3.32 -53.34
C THR A 8 -4.35 2.37 -52.22
N PRO A 9 -3.44 1.69 -51.51
CA PRO A 9 -3.69 1.23 -50.16
C PRO A 9 -2.81 2.03 -49.18
N LEU A 10 -3.31 3.19 -48.77
CA LEU A 10 -2.76 3.97 -47.65
C LEU A 10 -3.65 3.74 -46.43
N ALA A 11 -3.54 2.57 -45.79
CA ALA A 11 -4.34 2.25 -44.60
C ALA A 11 -3.63 1.19 -43.73
N LEU A 12 -2.43 1.50 -43.25
CA LEU A 12 -1.71 0.63 -42.30
C LEU A 12 -0.88 1.46 -41.32
N ALA A 13 -1.50 2.43 -40.63
CA ALA A 13 -0.78 3.25 -39.64
C ALA A 13 -1.64 3.76 -38.47
N ALA A 14 -2.76 3.09 -38.14
CA ALA A 14 -3.66 3.53 -37.07
C ALA A 14 -3.83 2.50 -35.93
N LEU A 15 -2.87 1.59 -35.74
CA LEU A 15 -2.91 0.57 -34.67
C LEU A 15 -1.94 0.82 -33.51
N LEU A 16 -1.23 1.95 -33.49
CA LEU A 16 -0.23 2.26 -32.47
C LEU A 16 -0.68 3.47 -31.66
N ALA A 17 -1.36 3.21 -30.54
CA ALA A 17 -1.34 4.00 -29.28
C ALA A 17 -2.67 3.90 -28.50
N THR A 18 -3.15 2.68 -28.21
CA THR A 18 -3.84 2.50 -26.92
C THR A 18 -2.77 2.37 -25.84
N LEU A 19 -2.00 3.44 -25.63
CA LEU A 19 -1.29 3.63 -24.37
C LEU A 19 -2.39 3.79 -23.33
N SER A 20 -2.78 2.67 -22.72
CA SER A 20 -3.67 2.67 -21.58
C SER A 20 -2.90 3.34 -20.45
N CYS A 21 -3.00 4.66 -20.36
CA CYS A 21 -2.70 5.37 -19.13
C CYS A 21 -3.55 4.70 -18.05
N ARG A 22 -2.91 3.97 -17.15
CA ARG A 22 -3.61 3.30 -16.05
C ARG A 22 -4.24 4.40 -15.20
N ASN A 23 -5.57 4.42 -15.16
CA ASN A 23 -6.29 5.40 -14.37
C ASN A 23 -6.28 4.95 -12.90
N LEU A 24 -5.43 5.62 -12.12
CA LEU A 24 -5.32 5.41 -10.67
C LEU A 24 -6.29 6.28 -9.87
N ASP A 25 -6.95 7.27 -10.46
CA ASP A 25 -7.80 8.24 -9.74
C ASP A 25 -8.93 7.58 -8.96
N ARG A 26 -9.36 6.37 -9.35
CA ARG A 26 -10.37 5.61 -8.60
C ARG A 26 -9.91 5.19 -7.20
N PHE A 27 -8.60 5.11 -6.98
CA PHE A 27 -8.00 4.79 -5.69
C PHE A 27 -7.80 6.02 -4.79
N ASP A 28 -8.04 7.24 -5.29
CA ASP A 28 -7.96 8.44 -4.47
C ASP A 28 -9.05 8.44 -3.40
N THR A 29 -8.70 8.69 -2.15
CA THR A 29 -9.66 8.68 -1.03
C THR A 29 -10.35 10.02 -0.80
N GLY A 30 -9.96 11.08 -1.51
CA GLY A 30 -10.44 12.43 -1.26
C GLY A 30 -10.08 12.95 0.14
N MET A 31 -10.78 14.01 0.57
CA MET A 31 -10.49 14.65 1.87
C MET A 31 -11.05 13.90 3.08
N HIS A 32 -12.09 13.09 2.89
CA HIS A 32 -12.85 12.47 3.97
C HIS A 32 -12.82 10.94 3.94
N GLY A 33 -12.51 10.35 2.79
CA GLY A 33 -12.46 8.91 2.66
C GLY A 33 -11.17 8.30 3.21
N ALA A 34 -11.23 7.01 3.45
CA ALA A 34 -10.08 6.17 3.77
C ALA A 34 -10.33 4.73 3.32
N TYR A 35 -9.26 3.99 3.14
CA TYR A 35 -9.25 2.54 3.05
C TYR A 35 -9.24 1.94 4.45
N CYS A 36 -10.21 1.10 4.77
CA CYS A 36 -10.41 0.52 6.10
C CYS A 36 -10.36 -0.99 6.04
N GLY A 37 -9.68 -1.63 6.99
CA GLY A 37 -9.67 -3.08 7.06
C GLY A 37 -9.01 -3.63 8.30
N ASP A 38 -9.21 -4.94 8.49
CA ASP A 38 -8.70 -5.69 9.62
C ASP A 38 -7.43 -6.43 9.22
N LEU A 39 -6.56 -6.69 10.20
CA LEU A 39 -5.44 -7.59 10.05
C LEU A 39 -5.93 -8.98 9.66
N VAL A 40 -5.35 -9.55 8.60
CA VAL A 40 -5.70 -10.90 8.15
C VAL A 40 -5.39 -11.90 9.25
N SER A 41 -6.42 -12.66 9.65
CA SER A 41 -6.30 -13.66 10.69
C SER A 41 -5.48 -14.86 10.20
N GLY A 42 -4.36 -15.13 10.87
CA GLY A 42 -3.51 -16.29 10.61
C GLY A 42 -2.11 -16.09 11.22
N PRO A 43 -1.54 -17.05 11.97
CA PRO A 43 -0.30 -16.84 12.75
C PRO A 43 0.87 -16.27 11.93
N SER A 44 0.97 -16.65 10.66
CA SER A 44 2.01 -16.16 9.74
C SER A 44 1.81 -14.71 9.25
N PHE A 45 0.64 -14.11 9.52
CA PHE A 45 0.21 -12.82 9.01
C PHE A 45 0.06 -11.74 10.08
N HIS A 46 0.38 -12.03 11.34
CA HIS A 46 0.35 -11.06 12.43
C HIS A 46 1.52 -11.18 13.42
N ASP A 47 2.52 -12.00 13.10
CA ASP A 47 3.71 -12.14 13.95
C ASP A 47 4.41 -10.79 14.11
N GLY A 48 4.81 -10.47 15.34
CA GLY A 48 5.45 -9.21 15.70
C GLY A 48 4.56 -7.96 15.59
N PHE A 49 3.26 -8.08 15.27
CA PHE A 49 2.32 -6.96 15.15
C PHE A 49 1.19 -6.97 16.19
N VAL A 50 0.98 -8.10 16.86
CA VAL A 50 -0.04 -8.30 17.89
C VAL A 50 0.60 -8.87 19.15
N PRO A 51 0.26 -8.40 20.37
CA PRO A 51 0.75 -9.01 21.60
C PRO A 51 0.34 -10.50 21.74
N ASP A 52 1.24 -11.32 22.29
CA ASP A 52 1.14 -12.79 22.31
C ASP A 52 -0.14 -13.36 22.95
N GLU A 53 -0.79 -12.60 23.83
CA GLU A 53 -1.94 -13.06 24.63
C GLU A 53 -3.24 -12.32 24.32
N SER A 54 -3.28 -11.48 23.27
CA SER A 54 -4.45 -10.67 22.96
C SER A 54 -5.04 -10.98 21.57
N PRO A 55 -6.37 -11.20 21.46
CA PRO A 55 -7.06 -11.08 20.19
C PRO A 55 -7.18 -9.58 19.85
N ALA A 56 -6.06 -8.90 19.62
CA ALA A 56 -6.11 -7.53 19.12
C ALA A 56 -6.55 -7.60 17.66
N LEU A 57 -7.81 -7.24 17.40
CA LEU A 57 -8.27 -6.91 16.07
C LEU A 57 -7.62 -5.58 15.68
N LEU A 58 -6.36 -5.64 15.26
CA LEU A 58 -5.65 -4.50 14.69
C LEU A 58 -6.35 -4.13 13.39
N ARG A 59 -6.88 -2.91 13.34
CA ARG A 59 -7.52 -2.33 12.17
C ARG A 59 -6.70 -1.15 11.69
N LEU A 60 -6.64 -0.99 10.38
CA LEU A 60 -5.96 0.12 9.73
C LEU A 60 -6.92 0.98 8.93
N ALA A 61 -6.65 2.27 8.99
CA ALA A 61 -7.14 3.30 8.09
C ALA A 61 -5.98 3.78 7.24
N MET A 62 -6.16 3.85 5.93
CA MET A 62 -5.19 4.42 5.00
C MET A 62 -5.84 5.48 4.12
N THR A 63 -5.30 6.69 4.09
CA THR A 63 -5.65 7.68 3.06
C THR A 63 -4.72 7.55 1.87
N LEU A 64 -5.18 7.93 0.69
CA LEU A 64 -4.39 7.87 -0.55
C LEU A 64 -4.72 9.04 -1.48
N ASP A 65 -3.69 9.82 -1.84
CA ASP A 65 -3.67 10.82 -2.92
C ASP A 65 -2.82 10.27 -4.07
N THR A 66 -3.49 9.81 -5.13
CA THR A 66 -2.84 9.12 -6.25
C THR A 66 -2.04 10.07 -7.13
N LYS A 67 -2.26 11.39 -7.02
CA LYS A 67 -1.46 12.40 -7.75
C LYS A 67 -0.03 12.48 -7.22
N GLN A 68 0.19 12.08 -5.98
CA GLN A 68 1.54 12.01 -5.39
C GLN A 68 2.33 10.78 -5.87
N LEU A 69 1.66 9.73 -6.36
CA LEU A 69 2.33 8.51 -6.81
C LEU A 69 3.12 8.71 -8.11
N SER A 70 2.60 9.55 -9.02
CA SER A 70 3.24 9.82 -10.31
C SER A 70 4.26 10.96 -10.26
N THR A 71 4.41 11.61 -9.10
CA THR A 71 5.33 12.73 -8.95
C THR A 71 6.72 12.20 -8.60
N TYR A 72 7.68 12.33 -9.51
CA TYR A 72 9.07 12.05 -9.22
C TYR A 72 9.79 13.32 -8.75
N SER A 73 10.52 13.24 -7.64
CA SER A 73 11.42 14.29 -7.19
C SER A 73 12.72 13.69 -6.68
N GLU A 74 13.84 14.04 -7.32
CA GLU A 74 15.17 13.50 -7.00
C GLU A 74 15.60 13.75 -5.54
N ASN A 75 15.01 14.78 -4.90
CA ASN A 75 15.43 15.24 -3.57
C ASN A 75 14.29 15.23 -2.54
N LYS A 76 13.12 14.65 -2.87
CA LYS A 76 11.97 14.65 -1.96
C LYS A 76 11.17 13.37 -2.10
N ALA A 77 11.00 12.65 -0.99
CA ALA A 77 10.04 11.55 -0.92
C ALA A 77 8.61 12.08 -1.12
N THR A 78 7.85 11.44 -2.00
CA THR A 78 6.41 11.72 -2.13
C THR A 78 5.64 11.08 -0.99
N LEU A 79 4.56 11.74 -0.60
CA LEU A 79 3.72 11.33 0.52
C LEU A 79 2.32 10.95 -0.01
N PRO A 80 2.17 9.78 -0.64
CA PRO A 80 0.89 9.41 -1.23
C PRO A 80 -0.21 9.16 -0.21
N GLY A 81 0.06 9.06 1.08
CA GLY A 81 -0.99 8.76 2.04
C GLY A 81 -0.50 8.71 3.48
N PHE A 82 -1.42 8.32 4.38
CA PHE A 82 -1.16 8.20 5.80
C PHE A 82 -1.81 6.92 6.35
N LEU A 83 -1.18 6.30 7.34
CA LEU A 83 -1.73 5.19 8.12
C LEU A 83 -2.16 5.65 9.52
N THR A 84 -3.28 5.11 9.98
CA THR A 84 -3.75 5.22 11.36
C THR A 84 -4.28 3.87 11.84
N SER A 85 -3.97 3.48 13.07
CA SER A 85 -4.43 2.23 13.68
C SER A 85 -5.33 2.46 14.90
N ASN A 86 -6.14 1.46 15.24
CA ASN A 86 -7.13 1.54 16.33
C ASN A 86 -6.66 0.93 17.67
N ASP A 87 -5.37 0.65 17.80
CA ASP A 87 -4.82 -0.23 18.84
C ASP A 87 -4.22 0.54 20.03
N ARG A 88 -4.58 1.81 20.23
CA ARG A 88 -4.05 2.66 21.31
C ARG A 88 -4.08 2.02 22.70
N ALA A 89 -5.14 1.26 23.00
CA ALA A 89 -5.36 0.69 24.33
C ALA A 89 -4.78 -0.73 24.51
N THR A 90 -4.51 -1.45 23.42
CA THR A 90 -4.23 -2.90 23.46
C THR A 90 -3.11 -3.35 22.54
N GLY A 91 -2.55 -2.46 21.72
CA GLY A 91 -1.50 -2.75 20.76
C GLY A 91 -0.09 -2.66 21.32
N LEU A 92 0.90 -2.80 20.45
CA LEU A 92 2.32 -2.82 20.81
C LEU A 92 2.81 -1.50 21.42
N CYS A 93 2.11 -0.40 21.18
CA CYS A 93 2.44 0.92 21.69
C CYS A 93 1.55 1.36 22.87
N ALA A 94 0.71 0.45 23.40
CA ALA A 94 -0.27 0.76 24.44
C ALA A 94 0.38 1.19 25.77
N GLU A 95 1.56 0.66 26.13
CA GLU A 95 2.29 1.09 27.33
C GLU A 95 2.64 2.59 27.31
N ARG A 96 2.72 3.19 26.13
CA ARG A 96 2.96 4.63 25.92
C ARG A 96 1.65 5.42 25.70
N GLY A 97 0.50 4.77 25.72
CA GLY A 97 -0.80 5.37 25.42
C GLY A 97 -0.96 5.80 23.96
N GLN A 98 -0.22 5.18 23.03
CA GLN A 98 -0.20 5.52 21.61
C GLN A 98 -0.71 4.34 20.77
N ALA A 99 -1.37 4.65 19.65
CA ALA A 99 -1.64 3.64 18.62
C ALA A 99 -0.35 3.31 17.86
N LEU A 100 -0.26 2.14 17.22
CA LEU A 100 0.90 1.78 16.40
C LEU A 100 1.20 2.82 15.33
N PHE A 101 0.15 3.34 14.67
CA PHE A 101 0.24 4.43 13.70
C PHE A 101 -0.74 5.54 14.05
N GLU A 102 -0.25 6.78 14.05
CA GLU A 102 -1.05 8.00 14.27
C GLU A 102 -0.75 8.99 13.14
N ASN A 103 -1.56 8.97 12.07
CA ASN A 103 -1.31 9.75 10.85
C ASN A 103 0.14 9.57 10.33
N ALA A 104 0.60 8.32 10.29
CA ALA A 104 1.95 7.98 9.89
C ALA A 104 2.09 8.11 8.36
N PRO A 105 2.95 9.01 7.85
CA PRO A 105 3.05 9.24 6.40
C PRO A 105 3.65 8.02 5.69
N LEU A 106 3.01 7.61 4.60
CA LEU A 106 3.60 6.70 3.62
C LEU A 106 4.61 7.51 2.81
N ARG A 107 5.89 7.19 2.90
CA ARG A 107 6.96 7.82 2.11
C ARG A 107 7.34 6.91 0.97
N SER A 108 6.89 7.23 -0.25
CA SER A 108 7.15 6.40 -1.43
C SER A 108 8.65 6.24 -1.70
N LEU A 109 9.01 5.09 -2.28
CA LEU A 109 10.35 4.69 -2.71
C LEU A 109 10.42 4.69 -4.25
N PRO A 110 10.47 5.87 -4.91
CA PRO A 110 10.34 5.97 -6.36
C PRO A 110 11.48 5.29 -7.13
N GLN A 111 12.63 5.06 -6.50
CA GLN A 111 13.75 4.35 -7.12
C GLN A 111 13.41 2.90 -7.46
N VAL A 112 12.47 2.29 -6.71
CA VAL A 112 12.05 0.90 -6.93
C VAL A 112 11.11 0.82 -8.13
N ASP A 113 10.33 1.86 -8.43
CA ASP A 113 9.31 1.88 -9.48
C ASP A 113 9.86 1.69 -10.91
N HIS A 114 11.18 1.80 -11.09
CA HIS A 114 11.87 1.59 -12.36
C HIS A 114 12.81 0.36 -12.34
N ASP A 115 12.80 -0.43 -11.27
CA ASP A 115 13.59 -1.67 -11.15
C ASP A 115 12.73 -2.92 -11.47
N SER A 116 13.40 -4.03 -11.76
CA SER A 116 12.84 -5.37 -11.77
C SER A 116 12.01 -5.73 -10.53
N ILE A 117 12.33 -5.16 -9.37
CA ILE A 117 11.53 -5.34 -8.14
C ILE A 117 10.11 -4.78 -8.33
N ALA A 118 9.93 -3.66 -9.04
CA ALA A 118 8.59 -3.14 -9.35
C ALA A 118 7.84 -3.96 -10.40
N SER A 119 8.53 -4.83 -11.14
CA SER A 119 7.88 -5.80 -12.04
C SER A 119 7.38 -7.06 -11.31
N MET A 120 7.72 -7.23 -10.03
CA MET A 120 7.20 -8.33 -9.22
C MET A 120 5.72 -8.08 -8.92
N SER A 121 4.86 -8.93 -9.46
CA SER A 121 3.43 -8.93 -9.16
C SER A 121 3.18 -9.83 -7.95
N PHE A 122 2.64 -9.27 -6.86
CA PHE A 122 2.32 -10.04 -5.64
C PHE A 122 0.97 -10.76 -5.74
N GLY A 123 0.76 -11.51 -6.82
CA GLY A 123 -0.52 -12.16 -7.15
C GLY A 123 -1.09 -11.66 -8.47
N GLU A 124 -2.28 -12.18 -8.84
CA GLU A 124 -3.02 -11.70 -10.00
C GLU A 124 -4.02 -10.61 -9.60
N GLY A 125 -4.29 -9.67 -10.52
CA GLY A 125 -5.40 -8.72 -10.35
C GLY A 125 -5.01 -7.38 -9.71
N HIS A 126 -3.73 -7.02 -9.72
CA HIS A 126 -3.27 -5.70 -9.27
C HIS A 126 -3.16 -4.75 -10.46
N ASP A 127 -3.44 -3.47 -10.22
CA ASP A 127 -3.27 -2.40 -11.21
C ASP A 127 -1.94 -1.68 -11.04
N GLN A 128 -1.45 -1.56 -9.81
CA GLN A 128 -0.19 -0.92 -9.46
C GLN A 128 0.24 -1.40 -8.08
N ASP A 129 1.53 -1.71 -7.93
CA ASP A 129 2.17 -1.88 -6.63
C ASP A 129 3.16 -0.72 -6.43
N PHE A 130 3.33 -0.27 -5.20
CA PHE A 130 4.40 0.66 -4.82
C PHE A 130 4.94 0.36 -3.42
N PHE A 131 6.17 0.77 -3.20
CA PHE A 131 6.86 0.58 -1.92
C PHE A 131 6.90 1.90 -1.17
N ALA A 132 6.75 1.84 0.16
CA ALA A 132 6.87 3.02 1.00
C ALA A 132 7.51 2.69 2.35
N TRP A 133 8.17 3.68 2.95
CA TRP A 133 8.49 3.66 4.37
C TRP A 133 7.34 4.22 5.18
N VAL A 134 7.09 3.66 6.36
CA VAL A 134 6.14 4.21 7.33
C VAL A 134 6.73 4.11 8.74
N ASP A 135 6.65 5.20 9.50
CA ASP A 135 7.13 5.21 10.89
C ASP A 135 5.97 4.88 11.83
N SER A 136 6.18 3.87 12.66
CA SER A 136 5.32 3.63 13.81
C SER A 136 5.65 4.61 14.94
N THR A 137 4.72 4.77 15.87
CA THR A 137 4.90 5.64 17.04
C THR A 137 5.94 5.10 18.04
N CYS A 138 6.15 3.78 18.07
CA CYS A 138 7.04 3.15 19.06
C CYS A 138 7.93 2.00 18.56
N GLN A 139 7.68 1.43 17.38
CA GLN A 139 8.37 0.25 16.83
C GLN A 139 9.41 0.59 15.74
N GLY A 140 9.65 1.88 15.48
CA GLY A 140 10.56 2.35 14.43
C GLY A 140 9.94 2.35 13.03
N THR A 141 10.80 2.40 12.01
CA THR A 141 10.43 2.47 10.59
C THR A 141 10.16 1.07 10.02
N MET A 142 9.06 0.94 9.28
CA MET A 142 8.62 -0.29 8.61
C MET A 142 8.60 -0.10 7.10
N LEU A 143 8.80 -1.19 6.37
CA LEU A 143 8.59 -1.22 4.93
C LEU A 143 7.14 -1.61 4.64
N ALA A 144 6.48 -0.84 3.79
CA ALA A 144 5.14 -1.10 3.28
C ALA A 144 5.21 -1.47 1.79
N VAL A 145 4.46 -2.49 1.41
CA VAL A 145 4.10 -2.78 0.02
C VAL A 145 2.60 -2.52 -0.11
N VAL A 146 2.26 -1.56 -0.95
CA VAL A 146 0.87 -1.13 -1.18
C VAL A 146 0.46 -1.59 -2.57
N SER A 147 -0.54 -2.46 -2.62
CA SER A 147 -1.05 -3.06 -3.84
C SER A 147 -2.45 -2.53 -4.13
N LEU A 148 -2.58 -1.78 -5.23
CA LEU A 148 -3.84 -1.23 -5.72
C LEU A 148 -4.57 -2.29 -6.53
N LEU A 149 -5.61 -2.90 -5.95
CA LEU A 149 -6.31 -4.04 -6.55
C LEU A 149 -7.28 -3.59 -7.64
N ARG A 150 -7.43 -4.37 -8.71
CA ARG A 150 -8.29 -4.02 -9.86
C ARG A 150 -9.72 -3.65 -9.46
N LYS A 151 -10.26 -4.28 -8.41
CA LYS A 151 -11.61 -4.06 -7.87
C LYS A 151 -11.78 -2.74 -7.10
N GLY A 152 -10.70 -1.99 -6.88
CA GLY A 152 -10.72 -0.70 -6.17
C GLY A 152 -10.29 -0.78 -4.70
N ASP A 153 -10.06 -1.99 -4.19
CA ASP A 153 -9.53 -2.26 -2.85
C ASP A 153 -8.00 -2.05 -2.80
N VAL A 154 -7.45 -2.00 -1.59
CA VAL A 154 -6.00 -1.97 -1.35
C VAL A 154 -5.60 -3.18 -0.52
N GLU A 155 -4.51 -3.82 -0.93
CA GLU A 155 -3.81 -4.78 -0.09
C GLU A 155 -2.53 -4.12 0.45
N LEU A 156 -2.36 -4.15 1.77
CA LEU A 156 -1.22 -3.56 2.44
C LEU A 156 -0.44 -4.65 3.16
N ARG A 157 0.84 -4.81 2.78
CA ARG A 157 1.80 -5.66 3.49
C ARG A 157 2.79 -4.80 4.25
N LEU A 158 2.92 -5.02 5.54
CA LEU A 158 3.90 -4.35 6.39
C LEU A 158 4.96 -5.33 6.84
N PHE A 159 6.21 -4.91 6.74
CA PHE A 159 7.37 -5.61 7.24
C PHE A 159 7.96 -4.78 8.37
N LYS A 160 7.95 -5.33 9.59
CA LYS A 160 8.63 -4.75 10.73
C LYS A 160 10.04 -5.35 10.81
N PRO A 161 11.09 -4.62 10.38
CA PRO A 161 12.44 -5.13 10.45
C PRO A 161 12.90 -5.20 11.90
N ALA A 162 13.46 -6.34 12.30
CA ALA A 162 14.17 -6.49 13.56
C ALA A 162 15.26 -7.56 13.39
N PRO A 163 16.30 -7.55 14.24
CA PRO A 163 17.24 -8.67 14.33
C PRO A 163 16.51 -9.99 14.62
N ILE A 164 17.19 -11.11 14.37
CA ILE A 164 16.69 -12.42 14.79
C ILE A 164 16.52 -12.39 16.32
N PRO A 165 15.31 -12.66 16.84
CA PRO A 165 15.02 -12.54 18.25
C PRO A 165 15.66 -13.69 19.04
N SER A 166 15.88 -13.48 20.34
CA SER A 166 16.00 -14.59 21.29
C SER A 166 14.68 -15.37 21.39
N GLU A 167 14.72 -16.63 21.81
CA GLU A 167 13.51 -17.47 21.94
C GLU A 167 12.42 -16.82 22.82
N ASP A 168 12.81 -16.03 23.82
CA ASP A 168 11.90 -15.37 24.77
C ASP A 168 11.54 -13.91 24.42
N ALA A 169 11.83 -13.45 23.20
CA ALA A 169 11.54 -12.05 22.85
C ALA A 169 10.03 -11.80 22.71
N ASP A 170 9.54 -10.73 23.33
CA ASP A 170 8.16 -10.29 23.17
C ASP A 170 7.83 -9.88 21.72
N ALA A 171 6.53 -9.72 21.42
CA ALA A 171 6.06 -9.30 20.09
C ALA A 171 6.65 -7.98 19.60
N ALA A 172 6.95 -7.03 20.50
CA ALA A 172 7.50 -5.73 20.11
C ALA A 172 8.94 -5.86 19.58
N HIS A 173 9.74 -6.76 20.13
CA HIS A 173 11.15 -6.92 19.75
C HIS A 173 11.39 -7.94 18.63
N ARG A 174 10.38 -8.71 18.23
CA ARG A 174 10.47 -9.66 17.11
C ARG A 174 10.36 -8.99 15.74
N PRO A 175 10.95 -9.53 14.67
CA PRO A 175 10.59 -9.13 13.32
C PRO A 175 9.12 -9.47 13.06
N GLY A 176 8.48 -8.79 12.12
CA GLY A 176 7.07 -9.01 11.89
C GLY A 176 6.64 -8.87 10.45
N PHE A 177 5.55 -9.56 10.13
CA PHE A 177 4.81 -9.43 8.88
C PHE A 177 3.33 -9.23 9.20
N ALA A 178 2.73 -8.21 8.61
CA ALA A 178 1.30 -7.97 8.70
C ALA A 178 0.68 -7.79 7.32
N LEU A 179 -0.48 -8.39 7.11
CA LEU A 179 -1.25 -8.28 5.87
C LEU A 179 -2.65 -7.74 6.16
N PHE A 180 -3.06 -6.73 5.40
CA PHE A 180 -4.38 -6.13 5.48
C PHE A 180 -5.05 -6.08 4.11
N TYR A 181 -6.34 -6.41 4.08
CA TYR A 181 -7.22 -6.10 2.97
C TYR A 181 -8.07 -4.90 3.36
N LEU A 182 -7.86 -3.78 2.67
CA LEU A 182 -8.50 -2.52 2.98
C LEU A 182 -9.53 -2.18 1.90
N HIS A 183 -10.74 -1.85 2.35
CA HIS A 183 -11.86 -1.47 1.51
C HIS A 183 -12.10 0.03 1.59
N LYS A 184 -12.40 0.67 0.46
CA LYS A 184 -12.66 2.10 0.42
C LYS A 184 -13.95 2.44 1.18
N ASN A 185 -13.87 3.43 2.07
CA ASN A 185 -14.99 4.03 2.75
C ASN A 185 -14.93 5.56 2.58
N GLU A 186 -16.00 6.17 2.07
CA GLU A 186 -16.07 7.60 1.77
C GLU A 186 -16.19 8.49 3.03
N GLU A 187 -16.51 7.90 4.19
CA GLU A 187 -16.69 8.60 5.47
C GLU A 187 -15.54 8.35 6.47
N GLY A 188 -14.52 7.60 6.05
CA GLY A 188 -13.41 7.17 6.92
C GLY A 188 -13.72 5.89 7.71
N CYS A 189 -12.88 5.56 8.69
CA CYS A 189 -12.96 4.26 9.39
C CYS A 189 -13.62 4.30 10.78
N GLY A 190 -13.92 5.51 11.29
CA GLY A 190 -14.74 5.71 12.49
C GLY A 190 -14.08 5.34 13.82
N PHE A 191 -12.76 5.44 13.94
CA PHE A 191 -12.01 5.24 15.18
C PHE A 191 -10.95 6.32 15.41
#